data_AF-A0AAQ4DAA6-F1
#
_entry.id   AF-A0AAQ4DAA6-F1
#
_cell.length_a   1.000
_cell.length_b   1.000
_cell.length_c   1.000
_cell.angle_alpha   90.00
_cell.angle_beta   90.00
_cell.angle_gamma   90.00
#
_symmetry.space_group_name_H-M   'P 1'
#
loop_
_entity.id
_entity.type
_entity.pdbx_description
1 polymer ?
#
loop_
_entity_poly.entity_id
_entity_poly.type
_entity_poly.pdbx_seq_one_letter_code
_entity_poly.pdbx_strand_id
1 'polypeptide(L)'
;MCKGPTWMKGNSLYNLTEESLTKWQDDCEAGCICTCREDGRGNRVIVVNFSSAELNRLPQALPENTTELGMRDKHLENIDASFKNVAPHGEVLSLRNNLISRLSANSLPSKLHSLDLRGNTINKPPHVLVLERNLTSLWLSGNPFQCECDDYAFKQWLDAHDNVLLRQKCDTMIHHLSLSYTVVLVVILIPSAAYFYAERRQKAWMSMQGVCSWAHCISDGDLDAENLFDVFLSFSSKDASWVLEQLIPGLEAAALSYCTYERNFKGGFLLQDIIHDAVACSRRTVLLLTR
;
A
#
# COMPACT_ATOMS: atom_id res chain seq x y z
N MET A 1 -21.20 -60.90 15.62
CA MET A 1 -21.51 -59.84 16.62
C MET A 1 -20.21 -59.24 17.10
N CYS A 2 -20.15 -57.93 17.32
CA CYS A 2 -18.93 -57.24 17.73
C CYS A 2 -18.48 -57.70 19.13
N LYS A 3 -17.18 -58.00 19.28
CA LYS A 3 -16.59 -58.38 20.59
C LYS A 3 -16.23 -57.18 21.47
N GLY A 4 -16.06 -56.03 20.85
CA GLY A 4 -15.76 -54.74 21.47
C GLY A 4 -15.72 -53.66 20.39
N PRO A 5 -15.50 -52.38 20.75
CA PRO A 5 -15.39 -51.83 22.11
C PRO A 5 -16.70 -51.92 22.92
N THR A 6 -16.69 -51.56 24.21
CA THR A 6 -17.81 -51.79 25.16
C THR A 6 -19.16 -51.29 24.66
N TRP A 7 -19.20 -50.13 24.00
CA TRP A 7 -20.41 -49.52 23.44
C TRP A 7 -20.92 -50.17 22.13
N MET A 8 -20.12 -51.02 21.48
CA MET A 8 -20.52 -51.80 20.31
C MET A 8 -20.71 -53.29 20.59
N LYS A 9 -20.31 -53.74 21.79
CA LYS A 9 -20.29 -55.16 22.14
C LYS A 9 -21.70 -55.75 22.03
N GLY A 10 -21.83 -56.82 21.27
CA GLY A 10 -23.12 -57.49 21.04
C GLY A 10 -23.93 -56.95 19.86
N ASN A 11 -23.56 -55.83 19.23
CA ASN A 11 -24.23 -55.37 18.02
C ASN A 11 -23.86 -56.25 16.80
N SER A 12 -24.80 -56.37 15.87
CA SER A 12 -24.56 -57.00 14.57
C SER A 12 -23.84 -56.04 13.62
N LEU A 13 -22.89 -56.55 12.82
CA LEU A 13 -22.16 -55.76 11.82
C LEU A 13 -23.11 -55.07 10.82
N TYR A 14 -24.24 -55.72 10.49
CA TYR A 14 -25.24 -55.17 9.56
C TYR A 14 -26.06 -54.01 10.13
N ASN A 15 -26.05 -53.83 11.46
CA ASN A 15 -26.76 -52.75 12.13
C ASN A 15 -25.84 -51.56 12.46
N LEU A 16 -24.56 -51.63 12.10
CA LEU A 16 -23.61 -50.55 12.32
C LEU A 16 -23.71 -49.54 11.19
N THR A 17 -23.82 -48.27 11.56
CA THR A 17 -23.68 -47.13 10.66
C THR A 17 -22.23 -46.62 10.69
N GLU A 18 -21.84 -45.82 9.70
CA GLU A 18 -20.55 -45.11 9.71
C GLU A 18 -20.39 -44.22 10.96
N GLU A 19 -21.49 -43.60 11.41
CA GLU A 19 -21.53 -42.83 12.65
C GLU A 19 -21.26 -43.71 13.88
N SER A 20 -21.75 -44.95 13.88
CA SER A 20 -21.48 -45.90 14.95
C SER A 20 -19.98 -46.20 15.02
N LEU A 21 -19.31 -46.35 13.88
CA LEU A 21 -17.88 -46.67 13.77
C LEU A 21 -16.95 -45.50 14.12
N THR A 22 -17.41 -44.28 13.91
CA THR A 22 -16.62 -43.06 14.10
C THR A 22 -16.80 -42.43 15.48
N LYS A 23 -17.85 -42.76 16.23
CA LYS A 23 -18.09 -42.21 17.57
C LYS A 23 -17.10 -42.76 18.60
N TRP A 24 -16.45 -41.86 19.33
CA TRP A 24 -15.54 -42.18 20.43
C TRP A 24 -16.23 -41.90 21.77
N GLN A 25 -16.45 -42.94 22.59
CA GLN A 25 -17.26 -42.83 23.81
C GLN A 25 -16.43 -42.96 25.11
N ASP A 26 -15.20 -43.47 25.03
CA ASP A 26 -14.31 -43.57 26.20
C ASP A 26 -13.71 -42.20 26.54
N ASP A 27 -13.76 -41.80 27.81
CA ASP A 27 -13.12 -40.57 28.34
C ASP A 27 -13.51 -39.26 27.63
N CYS A 28 -14.68 -39.23 26.98
CA CYS A 28 -15.25 -38.03 26.36
C CYS A 28 -16.17 -37.30 27.36
N GLU A 29 -15.91 -36.01 27.59
CA GLU A 29 -16.71 -35.18 28.50
C GLU A 29 -18.16 -35.00 28.02
N ALA A 30 -19.11 -34.92 28.95
CA ALA A 30 -20.54 -34.78 28.63
C ALA A 30 -20.82 -33.48 27.84
N GLY A 31 -21.59 -33.59 26.76
CA GLY A 31 -21.92 -32.46 25.87
C GLY A 31 -20.90 -32.21 24.75
N CYS A 32 -19.80 -32.97 24.72
CA CYS A 32 -18.78 -32.90 23.68
C CYS A 32 -18.99 -33.95 22.60
N ILE A 33 -18.55 -33.65 21.38
CA ILE A 33 -18.57 -34.58 20.26
C ILE A 33 -17.15 -35.10 20.05
N CYS A 34 -16.91 -36.34 20.47
CA CYS A 34 -15.64 -37.03 20.22
C CYS A 34 -15.82 -38.02 19.06
N THR A 35 -14.96 -37.90 18.05
CA THR A 35 -14.94 -38.80 16.90
C THR A 35 -13.54 -39.32 16.64
N CYS A 36 -13.47 -40.46 15.99
CA CYS A 36 -12.26 -41.12 15.58
C CYS A 36 -12.35 -41.35 14.07
N ARG A 37 -11.33 -40.89 13.34
CA ARG A 37 -11.19 -41.13 11.90
C ARG A 37 -9.77 -41.52 11.56
N GLU A 38 -9.57 -42.13 10.40
CA GLU A 38 -8.22 -42.36 9.86
C GLU A 38 -7.77 -41.14 9.04
N ASP A 39 -6.49 -40.82 9.09
CA ASP A 39 -5.86 -39.87 8.18
C ASP A 39 -5.56 -40.54 6.82
N GLY A 40 -5.09 -39.75 5.84
CA GLY A 40 -4.70 -40.26 4.51
C GLY A 40 -3.48 -41.21 4.50
N ARG A 41 -2.90 -41.52 5.68
CA ARG A 41 -1.77 -42.43 5.87
C ARG A 41 -2.15 -43.66 6.72
N GLY A 42 -3.42 -43.79 7.12
CA GLY A 42 -3.91 -44.87 7.96
C GLY A 42 -3.63 -44.69 9.46
N ASN A 43 -3.19 -43.51 9.90
CA ASN A 43 -3.07 -43.22 11.32
C ASN A 43 -4.43 -42.84 11.91
N ARG A 44 -4.64 -43.21 13.17
CA ARG A 44 -5.82 -42.85 13.92
C ARG A 44 -5.75 -41.39 14.37
N VAL A 45 -6.79 -40.62 14.08
CA VAL A 45 -6.98 -39.23 14.50
C VAL A 45 -8.18 -39.14 15.42
N ILE A 46 -7.96 -38.67 16.64
CA ILE A 46 -9.04 -38.40 17.61
C ILE A 46 -9.36 -36.92 17.56
N VAL A 47 -10.63 -36.63 17.25
CA VAL A 47 -11.17 -35.29 17.10
C VAL A 47 -12.15 -35.03 18.23
N VAL A 48 -11.90 -33.97 19.00
CA VAL A 48 -12.78 -33.55 20.10
C VAL A 48 -13.33 -32.17 19.81
N ASN A 49 -14.65 -32.04 19.81
CA ASN A 49 -15.35 -30.81 19.51
C ASN A 49 -16.29 -30.38 20.64
N PHE A 50 -16.02 -29.20 21.22
CA PHE A 50 -16.77 -28.58 22.31
C PHE A 50 -17.83 -27.58 21.82
N SER A 51 -18.08 -27.46 20.52
CA SER A 51 -19.00 -26.45 19.95
C SER A 51 -20.40 -26.49 20.58
N SER A 52 -20.93 -27.68 20.85
CA SER A 52 -22.25 -27.91 21.46
C SER A 52 -22.28 -27.87 23.00
N ALA A 53 -21.12 -27.85 23.65
CA ALA A 53 -21.03 -27.89 25.12
C ALA A 53 -21.19 -26.49 25.73
N GLU A 54 -21.87 -26.35 26.86
CA GLU A 54 -21.97 -25.07 27.61
C GLU A 54 -20.72 -24.78 28.46
N LEU A 55 -19.53 -24.99 27.89
CA LEU A 55 -18.27 -24.85 28.61
C LEU A 55 -17.58 -23.52 28.26
N ASN A 56 -17.47 -22.63 29.23
CA ASN A 56 -16.77 -21.33 29.08
C ASN A 56 -15.33 -21.38 29.62
N ARG A 57 -14.80 -22.58 29.88
CA ARG A 57 -13.47 -22.83 30.45
C ARG A 57 -12.77 -23.96 29.71
N LEU A 58 -11.48 -24.14 29.97
CA LEU A 58 -10.75 -25.29 29.46
C LEU A 58 -11.28 -26.60 30.09
N PRO A 59 -11.39 -27.70 29.32
CA PRO A 59 -11.80 -28.99 29.85
C PRO A 59 -10.74 -29.56 30.80
N GLN A 60 -11.17 -30.31 31.80
CA GLN A 60 -10.25 -30.88 32.81
C GLN A 60 -9.49 -32.10 32.29
N ALA A 61 -10.10 -32.85 31.39
CA ALA A 61 -9.51 -34.03 30.78
C ALA A 61 -9.96 -34.15 29.32
N LEU A 62 -9.04 -34.62 28.48
CA LEU A 62 -9.31 -35.02 27.11
C LEU A 62 -8.85 -36.48 26.94
N PRO A 63 -9.37 -37.20 25.93
CA PRO A 63 -8.79 -38.48 25.53
C PRO A 63 -7.27 -38.33 25.31
N GLU A 64 -6.48 -39.26 25.85
CA GLU A 64 -5.02 -39.16 25.93
C GLU A 64 -4.36 -38.81 24.57
N ASN A 65 -4.87 -39.38 23.48
CA ASN A 65 -4.35 -39.21 22.12
C ASN A 65 -5.15 -38.21 21.28
N THR A 66 -5.73 -37.17 21.90
CA THR A 66 -6.46 -36.12 21.16
C THR A 66 -5.52 -35.39 20.19
N THR A 67 -5.82 -35.49 18.90
CA THR A 67 -5.03 -34.89 17.81
C THR A 67 -5.62 -33.55 17.37
N GLU A 68 -6.95 -33.47 17.27
CA GLU A 68 -7.66 -32.28 16.82
C GLU A 68 -8.64 -31.81 17.90
N LEU A 69 -8.53 -30.54 18.29
CA LEU A 69 -9.36 -29.94 19.33
C LEU A 69 -10.08 -28.70 18.81
N GLY A 70 -11.40 -28.71 18.89
CA GLY A 70 -12.26 -27.59 18.53
C GLY A 70 -12.98 -27.00 19.73
N MET A 71 -12.68 -25.73 20.05
CA MET A 71 -13.35 -24.96 21.11
C MET A 71 -13.87 -23.64 20.53
N ARG A 72 -14.82 -23.72 19.60
CA ARG A 72 -15.42 -22.55 18.96
C ARG A 72 -16.56 -21.97 19.79
N ASP A 73 -16.74 -20.65 19.77
CA ASP A 73 -17.91 -19.97 20.36
C ASP A 73 -18.04 -20.25 21.88
N LYS A 74 -16.91 -20.33 22.60
CA LYS A 74 -16.83 -20.64 24.04
C LYS A 74 -16.56 -19.41 24.91
N HIS A 75 -16.54 -18.21 24.34
CA HIS A 75 -16.25 -16.96 25.04
C HIS A 75 -14.91 -16.99 25.82
N LEU A 76 -13.93 -17.75 25.33
CA LEU A 76 -12.64 -17.88 25.99
C LEU A 76 -11.84 -16.57 25.87
N GLU A 77 -11.37 -16.03 26.99
CA GLU A 77 -10.56 -14.80 27.00
C GLU A 77 -9.06 -15.09 27.06
N ASN A 78 -8.65 -16.15 27.76
CA ASN A 78 -7.25 -16.46 28.02
C ASN A 78 -6.95 -17.95 27.79
N ILE A 79 -5.82 -18.22 27.15
CA ILE A 79 -5.22 -19.55 27.03
C ILE A 79 -3.88 -19.49 27.78
N ASP A 80 -3.80 -20.22 28.89
CA ASP A 80 -2.62 -20.22 29.76
C ASP A 80 -1.76 -21.48 29.54
N ALA A 81 -0.69 -21.62 30.32
CA ALA A 81 0.21 -22.77 30.22
C ALA A 81 -0.46 -24.11 30.58
N SER A 82 -1.62 -24.09 31.25
CA SER A 82 -2.35 -25.31 31.60
C SER A 82 -2.92 -26.01 30.37
N PHE A 83 -3.21 -25.26 29.30
CA PHE A 83 -3.77 -25.79 28.07
C PHE A 83 -2.87 -26.83 27.41
N LYS A 84 -1.56 -26.61 27.42
CA LYS A 84 -0.56 -27.57 26.93
C LYS A 84 -0.63 -28.91 27.66
N ASN A 85 -1.03 -28.92 28.94
CA ASN A 85 -1.17 -30.14 29.73
C ASN A 85 -2.49 -30.85 29.46
N VAL A 86 -3.54 -30.10 29.09
CA VAL A 86 -4.85 -30.65 28.73
C VAL A 86 -4.81 -31.36 27.38
N ALA A 87 -4.07 -30.81 26.40
CA ALA A 87 -3.92 -31.38 25.05
C ALA A 87 -2.44 -31.53 24.66
N PRO A 88 -1.66 -32.41 25.32
CA PRO A 88 -0.20 -32.50 25.13
C PRO A 88 0.19 -32.99 23.73
N HIS A 89 -0.70 -33.75 23.07
CA HIS A 89 -0.52 -34.30 21.72
C HIS A 89 -1.31 -33.55 20.64
N GLY A 90 -1.91 -32.40 20.98
CA GLY A 90 -2.70 -31.62 20.04
C GLY A 90 -1.87 -31.12 18.86
N GLU A 91 -2.33 -31.42 17.65
CA GLU A 91 -1.67 -31.05 16.40
C GLU A 91 -2.46 -29.98 15.63
N VAL A 92 -3.79 -30.05 15.73
CA VAL A 92 -4.74 -29.10 15.12
C VAL A 92 -5.61 -28.48 16.22
N LEU A 93 -5.62 -27.16 16.30
CA LEU A 93 -6.38 -26.42 17.30
C LEU A 93 -7.25 -25.35 16.66
N SER A 94 -8.54 -25.36 16.98
CA SER A 94 -9.49 -24.31 16.59
C SER A 94 -10.06 -23.60 17.81
N LEU A 95 -9.68 -22.34 17.98
CA LEU A 95 -10.17 -21.39 18.99
C LEU A 95 -10.96 -20.24 18.34
N ARG A 96 -11.55 -20.49 17.17
CA ARG A 96 -12.33 -19.50 16.42
C ARG A 96 -13.50 -18.92 17.24
N ASN A 97 -13.84 -17.66 16.97
CA ASN A 97 -14.96 -16.95 17.57
C ASN A 97 -14.94 -17.00 19.11
N ASN A 98 -13.81 -16.68 19.71
CA ASN A 98 -13.69 -16.47 21.16
C ASN A 98 -13.33 -15.01 21.44
N LEU A 99 -12.92 -14.70 22.66
CA LEU A 99 -12.57 -13.35 23.12
C LEU A 99 -11.06 -13.23 23.40
N ILE A 100 -10.24 -14.06 22.73
CA ILE A 100 -8.81 -14.15 23.00
C ILE A 100 -8.12 -12.88 22.51
N SER A 101 -7.44 -12.20 23.43
CA SER A 101 -6.69 -10.97 23.11
C SER A 101 -5.18 -11.18 23.03
N ARG A 102 -4.65 -12.16 23.77
CA ARG A 102 -3.21 -12.46 23.87
C ARG A 102 -2.97 -13.96 23.80
N LEU A 103 -1.89 -14.35 23.14
CA LEU A 103 -1.46 -15.74 23.06
C LEU A 103 0.05 -15.84 23.26
N SER A 104 0.48 -16.86 24.00
CA SER A 104 1.90 -17.17 24.22
C SER A 104 2.26 -18.50 23.56
N ALA A 105 3.45 -18.59 22.97
CA ALA A 105 3.95 -19.86 22.42
C ALA A 105 4.06 -20.98 23.47
N ASN A 106 4.21 -20.63 24.75
CA ASN A 106 4.27 -21.58 25.86
C ASN A 106 2.90 -22.15 26.26
N SER A 107 1.82 -21.47 25.90
CA SER A 107 0.45 -21.92 26.16
C SER A 107 -0.03 -23.01 25.20
N LEU A 108 0.66 -23.18 24.07
CA LEU A 108 0.26 -24.10 23.01
C LEU A 108 1.01 -25.45 23.07
N PRO A 109 0.39 -26.53 22.55
CA PRO A 109 1.05 -27.83 22.40
C PRO A 109 2.31 -27.76 21.53
N SER A 110 3.30 -28.60 21.81
CA SER A 110 4.58 -28.58 21.09
C SER A 110 4.52 -29.16 19.67
N LYS A 111 3.58 -30.07 19.41
CA LYS A 111 3.35 -30.69 18.08
C LYS A 111 2.38 -29.91 17.20
N LEU A 112 1.88 -28.78 17.69
CA LEU A 112 0.90 -27.99 16.98
C LEU A 112 1.47 -27.50 15.64
N HIS A 113 0.77 -27.80 14.55
CA HIS A 113 1.12 -27.32 13.22
C HIS A 113 -0.01 -26.55 12.54
N SER A 114 -1.23 -26.61 13.09
CA SER A 114 -2.41 -25.97 12.53
C SER A 114 -3.21 -25.24 13.62
N LEU A 115 -3.42 -23.93 13.45
CA LEU A 115 -4.03 -23.07 14.47
C LEU A 115 -5.06 -22.09 13.87
N ASP A 116 -6.33 -22.21 14.27
CA ASP A 116 -7.42 -21.31 13.89
C ASP A 116 -7.80 -20.37 15.04
N LEU A 117 -7.53 -19.08 14.86
CA LEU A 117 -7.79 -17.98 15.79
C LEU A 117 -8.75 -16.93 15.19
N ARG A 118 -9.50 -17.27 14.15
CA ARG A 118 -10.40 -16.32 13.48
C ARG A 118 -11.46 -15.76 14.42
N GLY A 119 -11.87 -14.50 14.20
CA GLY A 119 -12.97 -13.89 14.96
C GLY A 119 -12.69 -13.73 16.46
N ASN A 120 -11.43 -13.50 16.84
CA ASN A 120 -11.03 -13.18 18.20
C ASN A 120 -10.77 -11.67 18.34
N THR A 121 -10.24 -11.24 19.49
CA THR A 121 -9.94 -9.83 19.81
C THR A 121 -8.44 -9.53 19.81
N ILE A 122 -7.65 -10.31 19.07
CA ILE A 122 -6.20 -10.17 18.99
C ILE A 122 -5.85 -8.86 18.30
N ASN A 123 -5.21 -7.95 19.02
CA ASN A 123 -4.83 -6.64 18.51
C ASN A 123 -3.36 -6.56 18.07
N LYS A 124 -2.48 -7.40 18.60
CA LYS A 124 -1.07 -7.46 18.18
C LYS A 124 -0.78 -8.76 17.44
N PRO A 125 -0.09 -8.70 16.30
CA PRO A 125 0.33 -9.91 15.60
C PRO A 125 1.17 -10.82 16.52
N PRO A 126 0.90 -12.13 16.57
CA PRO A 126 1.63 -13.03 17.44
C PRO A 126 2.97 -13.44 16.82
N HIS A 127 3.90 -12.48 16.71
CA HIS A 127 5.26 -12.68 16.16
C HIS A 127 5.97 -13.89 16.73
N VAL A 128 5.88 -14.06 18.05
CA VAL A 128 6.52 -15.14 18.79
C VAL A 128 6.01 -16.51 18.33
N LEU A 129 4.72 -16.64 17.98
CA LEU A 129 4.19 -17.91 17.47
C LEU A 129 4.77 -18.24 16.11
N VAL A 130 4.91 -17.25 15.24
CA VAL A 130 5.41 -17.43 13.89
C VAL A 130 6.92 -17.73 13.88
N LEU A 131 7.67 -17.12 14.79
CA LEU A 131 9.12 -17.28 14.86
C LEU A 131 9.54 -18.53 15.66
N GLU A 132 8.80 -18.89 16.72
CA GLU A 132 9.16 -20.02 17.59
C GLU A 132 8.46 -21.33 17.19
N ARG A 133 7.41 -21.29 16.36
CA ARG A 133 6.66 -22.48 15.94
C ARG A 133 6.67 -22.60 14.42
N ASN A 134 6.97 -23.80 13.93
CA ASN A 134 6.89 -24.13 12.51
C ASN A 134 5.46 -24.53 12.13
N LEU A 135 4.54 -23.57 12.21
CA LEU A 135 3.14 -23.79 11.86
C LEU A 135 2.99 -23.93 10.34
N THR A 136 2.31 -25.00 9.91
CA THR A 136 1.91 -25.20 8.53
C THR A 136 0.65 -24.40 8.16
N SER A 137 -0.21 -24.12 9.14
CA SER A 137 -1.47 -23.41 8.93
C SER A 137 -1.80 -22.51 10.12
N LEU A 138 -2.14 -21.25 9.85
CA LEU A 138 -2.44 -20.22 10.82
C LEU A 138 -3.55 -19.32 10.28
N TRP A 139 -4.75 -19.38 10.86
CA TRP A 139 -5.88 -18.54 10.45
C TRP A 139 -6.13 -17.43 11.48
N LEU A 140 -6.03 -16.18 11.03
CA LEU A 140 -6.11 -15.00 11.90
C LEU A 140 -7.18 -13.98 11.48
N SER A 141 -7.96 -14.25 10.43
CA SER A 141 -8.96 -13.31 9.89
C SER A 141 -10.03 -12.91 10.92
N GLY A 142 -10.50 -11.66 10.88
CA GLY A 142 -11.55 -11.17 11.77
C GLY A 142 -11.04 -10.78 13.15
N ASN A 143 -9.75 -10.47 13.28
CA ASN A 143 -9.14 -9.92 14.49
C ASN A 143 -8.79 -8.43 14.28
N PRO A 144 -8.89 -7.58 15.31
CA PRO A 144 -8.65 -6.14 15.21
C PRO A 144 -7.16 -5.78 15.30
N PHE A 145 -6.34 -6.28 14.37
CA PHE A 145 -4.90 -6.02 14.36
C PHE A 145 -4.56 -4.53 14.23
N GLN A 146 -3.77 -4.02 15.16
CA GLN A 146 -3.11 -2.73 15.11
C GLN A 146 -1.70 -2.97 14.56
N CYS A 147 -1.54 -2.76 13.26
CA CYS A 147 -0.25 -2.91 12.58
C CYS A 147 0.64 -1.67 12.81
N GLU A 148 1.75 -1.86 13.50
CA GLU A 148 2.80 -0.86 13.72
C GLU A 148 4.03 -1.14 12.81
N CYS A 149 4.99 -0.21 12.75
CA CYS A 149 6.21 -0.39 11.94
C CYS A 149 7.04 -1.62 12.38
N ASP A 150 7.00 -1.96 13.66
CA ASP A 150 7.69 -3.12 14.22
C ASP A 150 7.08 -4.45 13.75
N ASP A 151 5.88 -4.44 13.18
CA ASP A 151 5.19 -5.65 12.71
C ASP A 151 5.60 -6.09 11.30
N TYR A 152 6.56 -5.40 10.69
CA TYR A 152 6.97 -5.64 9.30
C TYR A 152 7.49 -7.07 9.04
N ALA A 153 8.19 -7.67 10.01
CA ALA A 153 8.68 -9.04 9.88
C ALA A 153 7.53 -10.06 9.77
N PHE A 154 6.47 -9.88 10.56
CA PHE A 154 5.27 -10.71 10.46
C PHE A 154 4.56 -10.49 9.14
N LYS A 155 4.46 -9.25 8.65
CA LYS A 155 3.94 -8.98 7.31
C LYS A 155 4.72 -9.74 6.23
N GLN A 156 6.05 -9.71 6.26
CA GLN A 156 6.87 -10.47 5.30
C GLN A 156 6.61 -11.98 5.39
N TRP A 157 6.46 -12.50 6.60
CA TRP A 157 6.11 -13.91 6.79
C TRP A 157 4.72 -14.24 6.21
N LEU A 158 3.71 -13.37 6.43
CA LEU A 158 2.38 -13.54 5.85
C LEU A 158 2.44 -13.56 4.32
N ASP A 159 3.16 -12.61 3.72
CA ASP A 159 3.30 -12.50 2.26
C ASP A 159 4.01 -13.72 1.65
N ALA A 160 4.95 -14.34 2.39
CA ALA A 160 5.62 -15.57 1.98
C ALA A 160 4.75 -16.85 2.14
N HIS A 161 3.69 -16.80 2.96
CA HIS A 161 2.81 -17.93 3.27
C HIS A 161 1.37 -17.67 2.82
N ASP A 162 1.18 -17.02 1.66
CA ASP A 162 -0.11 -16.55 1.11
C ASP A 162 -1.17 -17.67 0.96
N ASN A 163 -0.76 -18.95 0.94
CA ASN A 163 -1.64 -20.13 0.89
C ASN A 163 -2.36 -20.41 2.23
N VAL A 164 -1.92 -19.79 3.32
CA VAL A 164 -2.32 -20.10 4.70
C VAL A 164 -3.38 -19.12 5.24
N LEU A 165 -3.59 -17.97 4.59
CA LEU A 165 -4.35 -16.86 5.18
C LEU A 165 -5.40 -16.27 4.22
N LEU A 166 -6.67 -16.33 4.63
CA LEU A 166 -7.69 -15.42 4.09
C LEU A 166 -7.40 -14.02 4.65
N ARG A 167 -6.80 -13.17 3.79
CA ARG A 167 -6.41 -11.77 4.05
C ARG A 167 -7.44 -10.96 4.85
N GLN A 168 -6.99 -10.37 5.96
CA GLN A 168 -7.48 -9.07 6.39
C GLN A 168 -6.36 -8.06 6.07
N LYS A 169 -6.61 -7.16 5.14
CA LYS A 169 -5.66 -6.11 4.74
C LYS A 169 -5.48 -5.12 5.89
N CYS A 170 -4.27 -5.00 6.43
CA CYS A 170 -3.85 -3.83 7.21
C CYS A 170 -3.65 -2.63 6.24
N ASP A 171 -4.74 -2.12 5.67
CA ASP A 171 -4.69 -0.98 4.71
C ASP A 171 -4.96 0.38 5.38
N THR A 172 -5.19 0.45 6.70
CA THR A 172 -5.73 1.68 7.33
C THR A 172 -4.71 2.80 7.57
N MET A 173 -3.40 2.55 7.67
CA MET A 173 -2.43 3.64 7.96
C MET A 173 -1.95 4.39 6.71
N ILE A 174 -1.92 3.74 5.55
CA ILE A 174 -1.38 4.34 4.30
C ILE A 174 -2.41 5.27 3.65
N HIS A 175 -3.71 4.97 3.74
CA HIS A 175 -4.73 5.79 3.10
C HIS A 175 -4.88 7.18 3.71
N HIS A 176 -4.83 7.34 5.03
CA HIS A 176 -4.98 8.64 5.68
C HIS A 176 -3.82 9.61 5.39
N LEU A 177 -2.59 9.10 5.29
CA LEU A 177 -1.41 9.90 4.92
C LEU A 177 -1.43 10.32 3.44
N SER A 178 -1.96 9.46 2.55
CA SER A 178 -2.08 9.78 1.13
C SER A 178 -3.19 10.81 0.82
N LEU A 179 -4.32 10.74 1.54
CA LEU A 179 -5.44 11.67 1.39
C LEU A 179 -5.09 13.08 1.91
N SER A 180 -4.36 13.20 3.02
CA SER A 180 -3.93 14.51 3.51
C SER A 180 -2.96 15.19 2.55
N TYR A 181 -2.00 14.45 1.98
CA TYR A 181 -1.00 15.00 1.08
C TYR A 181 -1.58 15.46 -0.27
N THR A 182 -2.51 14.67 -0.83
CA THR A 182 -3.18 15.01 -2.09
C THR A 182 -4.07 16.25 -1.96
N VAL A 183 -4.81 16.38 -0.85
CA VAL A 183 -5.63 17.57 -0.58
C VAL A 183 -4.77 18.84 -0.46
N VAL A 184 -3.64 18.76 0.25
CA VAL A 184 -2.72 19.92 0.41
C VAL A 184 -2.13 20.38 -0.93
N LEU A 185 -1.70 19.45 -1.79
CA LEU A 185 -1.17 19.80 -3.11
C LEU A 185 -2.22 20.48 -4.00
N VAL A 186 -3.46 19.98 -4.00
CA VAL A 186 -4.56 20.55 -4.80
C VAL A 186 -4.94 21.95 -4.31
N VAL A 187 -5.02 22.16 -3.00
CA VAL A 187 -5.39 23.46 -2.39
C VAL A 187 -4.30 24.51 -2.57
N ILE A 188 -3.04 24.15 -2.75
CA ILE A 188 -1.95 25.12 -2.96
C ILE A 188 -1.72 25.38 -4.45
N LEU A 189 -1.67 24.32 -5.28
CA LEU A 189 -1.30 24.44 -6.69
C LEU A 189 -2.41 25.04 -7.56
N ILE A 190 -3.69 24.74 -7.28
CA ILE A 190 -4.79 25.29 -8.10
C ILE A 190 -4.94 26.81 -7.88
N PRO A 191 -4.96 27.34 -6.64
CA PRO A 191 -5.09 28.79 -6.42
C PRO A 191 -3.85 29.56 -6.89
N SER A 192 -2.65 29.00 -6.72
CA SER A 192 -1.43 29.63 -7.23
C SER A 192 -1.44 29.68 -8.77
N ALA A 193 -1.78 28.58 -9.44
CA ALA A 193 -1.94 28.57 -10.90
C ALA A 193 -3.03 29.55 -11.36
N ALA A 194 -4.17 29.62 -10.67
CA ALA A 194 -5.24 30.57 -10.99
C ALA A 194 -4.80 32.03 -10.78
N TYR A 195 -4.04 32.32 -9.73
CA TYR A 195 -3.44 33.62 -9.47
C TYR A 195 -2.49 34.03 -10.60
N PHE A 196 -1.54 33.16 -10.97
CA PHE A 196 -0.62 33.42 -12.08
C PHE A 196 -1.33 33.58 -13.43
N TYR A 197 -2.39 32.81 -13.67
CA TYR A 197 -3.20 32.92 -14.89
C TYR A 197 -3.97 34.25 -14.93
N ALA A 198 -4.52 34.70 -13.80
CA ALA A 198 -5.22 35.98 -13.68
C ALA A 198 -4.26 37.17 -13.88
N GLU A 199 -3.05 37.11 -13.32
CA GLU A 199 -2.06 38.17 -13.43
C GLU A 199 -1.57 38.35 -14.88
N ARG A 200 -1.33 37.24 -15.61
CA ARG A 200 -1.01 37.28 -17.05
C ARG A 200 -2.15 37.89 -17.88
N ARG A 201 -3.40 37.59 -17.53
CA ARG A 201 -4.58 38.09 -18.24
C ARG A 201 -4.79 39.59 -18.02
N GLN A 202 -4.53 40.11 -16.81
CA GLN A 202 -4.58 41.55 -16.54
C GLN A 202 -3.52 42.30 -17.35
N LYS A 203 -2.29 41.79 -17.41
CA LYS A 203 -1.19 42.36 -18.21
C LYS A 203 -1.49 42.34 -19.72
N ALA A 204 -2.03 41.22 -20.23
CA ALA A 204 -2.40 41.10 -21.65
C ALA A 204 -3.63 41.95 -22.05
N TRP A 205 -4.63 42.08 -21.18
CA TRP A 205 -5.84 42.85 -21.46
C TRP A 205 -5.60 44.37 -21.41
N MET A 206 -4.76 44.84 -20.48
CA MET A 206 -4.36 46.25 -20.42
C MET A 206 -3.49 46.68 -21.61
N SER A 207 -2.69 45.76 -22.17
CA SER A 207 -1.93 45.99 -23.41
C SER A 207 -2.82 46.15 -24.65
N MET A 208 -4.00 45.53 -24.66
CA MET A 208 -4.87 45.45 -25.85
C MET A 208 -5.90 46.59 -25.97
N GLN A 209 -6.16 47.36 -24.90
CA GLN A 209 -7.16 48.45 -24.90
C GLN A 209 -6.60 49.88 -25.10
N GLY A 210 -5.30 50.05 -25.38
CA GLY A 210 -4.76 51.33 -25.83
C GLY A 210 -4.84 52.49 -24.82
N VAL A 211 -4.98 52.21 -23.51
CA VAL A 211 -5.11 53.22 -22.45
C VAL A 211 -3.74 53.82 -22.03
N CYS A 212 -2.63 53.30 -22.55
CA CYS A 212 -1.27 53.79 -22.25
C CYS A 212 -0.77 54.92 -23.17
N SER A 213 -1.65 55.79 -23.67
CA SER A 213 -1.22 57.03 -24.36
C SER A 213 -1.15 58.25 -23.44
N TRP A 214 -1.74 58.21 -22.24
CA TRP A 214 -1.86 59.38 -21.35
C TRP A 214 -1.30 59.16 -19.95
N ALA A 215 -1.27 57.91 -19.47
CA ALA A 215 -0.62 57.54 -18.23
C ALA A 215 0.76 56.97 -18.57
N HIS A 216 1.80 57.76 -18.29
CA HIS A 216 3.22 57.40 -18.32
C HIS A 216 3.51 56.30 -17.28
N CYS A 217 2.94 55.13 -17.52
CA CYS A 217 2.96 53.96 -16.65
C CYS A 217 3.35 52.78 -17.54
N ILE A 218 4.50 52.20 -17.23
CA ILE A 218 5.35 51.36 -18.08
C ILE A 218 6.27 52.24 -18.94
N SER A 219 7.45 52.53 -18.37
CA SER A 219 8.62 52.83 -19.20
C SER A 219 8.87 51.60 -20.07
N ASP A 220 9.10 51.76 -21.38
CA ASP A 220 9.55 50.68 -22.27
C ASP A 220 10.70 49.85 -21.63
N GLY A 221 11.47 50.46 -20.72
CA GLY A 221 12.53 49.81 -19.96
C GLY A 221 12.13 48.65 -19.03
N ASP A 222 10.87 48.55 -18.57
CA ASP A 222 10.44 47.47 -17.64
C ASP A 222 9.96 46.20 -18.36
N LEU A 223 9.54 46.30 -19.62
CA LEU A 223 9.24 45.13 -20.48
C LEU A 223 10.51 44.59 -21.15
N ASP A 224 11.52 45.46 -21.31
CA ASP A 224 12.78 45.18 -21.97
C ASP A 224 13.93 44.80 -21.02
N ALA A 225 13.67 44.67 -19.72
CA ALA A 225 14.69 44.36 -18.71
C ALA A 225 15.31 42.96 -18.87
N GLU A 226 14.63 42.04 -19.56
CA GLU A 226 15.12 40.68 -19.85
C GLU A 226 15.74 40.55 -21.26
N ASN A 227 15.69 41.61 -22.08
CA ASN A 227 16.23 41.58 -23.45
C ASN A 227 17.76 41.75 -23.45
N LEU A 228 18.45 40.83 -24.14
CA LEU A 228 19.91 40.78 -24.22
C LEU A 228 20.48 41.81 -25.20
N PHE A 229 19.66 42.30 -26.14
CA PHE A 229 20.06 43.24 -27.18
C PHE A 229 19.05 44.38 -27.33
N ASP A 230 19.52 45.57 -27.68
CA ASP A 230 18.66 46.72 -27.99
C ASP A 230 18.02 46.59 -29.38
N VAL A 231 18.76 46.04 -30.35
CA VAL A 231 18.30 45.92 -31.75
C VAL A 231 18.69 44.60 -32.40
N PHE A 232 17.71 43.88 -32.97
CA PHE A 232 17.95 42.82 -33.95
C PHE A 232 18.02 43.41 -35.36
N LEU A 233 19.12 43.14 -36.07
CA LEU A 233 19.32 43.57 -37.45
C LEU A 233 19.08 42.40 -38.41
N SER A 234 18.09 42.56 -39.30
CA SER A 234 17.83 41.65 -40.40
C SER A 234 18.09 42.35 -41.73
N PHE A 235 19.07 41.84 -42.46
CA PHE A 235 19.54 42.38 -43.74
C PHE A 235 19.89 41.25 -44.70
N SER A 236 19.92 41.55 -46.00
CA SER A 236 20.36 40.62 -47.03
C SER A 236 21.88 40.46 -47.00
N SER A 237 22.40 39.27 -47.32
CA SER A 237 23.84 39.03 -47.41
C SER A 237 24.54 39.93 -48.45
N LYS A 238 23.80 40.46 -49.43
CA LYS A 238 24.31 41.43 -50.41
C LYS A 238 24.66 42.79 -49.78
N ASP A 239 23.98 43.16 -48.68
CA ASP A 239 24.14 44.43 -47.99
C ASP A 239 25.05 44.33 -46.76
N ALA A 240 25.61 43.15 -46.51
CA ALA A 240 26.42 42.88 -45.33
C ALA A 240 27.63 43.81 -45.21
N SER A 241 28.30 44.14 -46.33
CA SER A 241 29.44 45.06 -46.34
C SER A 241 29.06 46.45 -45.85
N TRP A 242 27.95 47.00 -46.34
CA TRP A 242 27.46 48.30 -45.90
C TRP A 242 27.02 48.29 -44.44
N VAL A 243 26.35 47.21 -43.99
CA VAL A 243 25.91 47.07 -42.60
C VAL A 243 27.11 47.03 -41.64
N LEU A 244 28.14 46.25 -41.97
CA LEU A 244 29.34 46.10 -41.13
C LEU A 244 30.21 47.37 -41.11
N GLU A 245 30.30 48.09 -42.23
CA GLU A 245 31.17 49.27 -42.34
C GLU A 245 30.51 50.58 -41.91
N GLN A 246 29.19 50.70 -42.02
CA GLN A 246 28.46 51.96 -41.78
C GLN A 246 27.46 51.87 -40.63
N LEU A 247 26.57 50.86 -40.65
CA LEU A 247 25.46 50.79 -39.72
C LEU A 247 25.91 50.34 -38.31
N ILE A 248 26.70 49.28 -38.22
CA ILE A 248 27.18 48.72 -36.96
C ILE A 248 28.05 49.71 -36.18
N PRO A 249 29.05 50.38 -36.79
CA PRO A 249 29.85 51.38 -36.09
C PRO A 249 29.01 52.53 -35.53
N GLY A 250 27.94 52.93 -36.23
CA GLY A 250 27.00 53.94 -35.75
C GLY A 250 26.20 53.50 -34.52
N LEU A 251 25.79 52.22 -34.47
CA LEU A 251 25.10 51.64 -33.32
C LEU A 251 26.02 51.49 -32.11
N GLU A 252 27.26 51.06 -32.32
CA GLU A 252 28.28 50.95 -31.26
C GLU A 252 28.66 52.32 -30.71
N ALA A 253 28.79 53.35 -31.57
CA ALA A 253 29.03 54.73 -31.14
C ALA A 253 27.88 55.32 -30.31
N ALA A 254 26.66 54.86 -30.55
CA ALA A 254 25.48 55.20 -29.74
C ALA A 254 25.32 54.32 -28.47
N ALA A 255 26.29 53.45 -28.18
CA ALA A 255 26.29 52.50 -27.08
C ALA A 255 25.07 51.54 -27.08
N LEU A 256 24.57 51.17 -28.27
CA LEU A 256 23.48 50.22 -28.44
C LEU A 256 24.01 48.80 -28.69
N SER A 257 23.47 47.84 -27.96
CA SER A 257 23.73 46.41 -28.16
C SER A 257 22.90 45.87 -29.33
N TYR A 258 23.51 45.05 -30.18
CA TYR A 258 22.85 44.53 -31.39
C TYR A 258 23.03 43.02 -31.56
N CYS A 259 22.06 42.40 -32.21
CA CYS A 259 22.07 40.99 -32.60
C CYS A 259 22.04 40.87 -34.13
N THR A 260 22.95 40.09 -34.70
CA THR A 260 22.92 39.73 -36.14
C THR A 260 22.89 38.22 -36.31
N TYR A 261 22.28 37.76 -37.41
CA TYR A 261 22.21 36.32 -37.73
C TYR A 261 23.59 35.69 -38.00
N GLU A 262 24.63 36.47 -38.31
CA GLU A 262 25.97 35.96 -38.58
C GLU A 262 26.83 35.82 -37.31
N ARG A 263 26.71 36.77 -36.38
CA ARG A 263 27.57 36.85 -35.18
C ARG A 263 27.03 36.03 -34.02
N ASN A 264 25.71 35.92 -33.91
CA ASN A 264 25.04 35.32 -32.75
C ASN A 264 24.52 33.89 -33.01
N PHE A 265 24.81 33.33 -34.18
CA PHE A 265 24.40 31.98 -34.57
C PHE A 265 25.19 30.89 -33.84
N LYS A 266 24.47 29.97 -33.19
CA LYS A 266 25.02 28.71 -32.64
C LYS A 266 24.58 27.57 -33.54
N GLY A 267 25.54 26.81 -34.11
CA GLY A 267 25.24 25.71 -35.02
C GLY A 267 24.40 24.60 -34.37
N GLY A 268 23.45 24.03 -35.12
CA GLY A 268 22.61 22.90 -34.69
C GLY A 268 21.10 23.18 -34.60
N PHE A 269 20.65 24.42 -34.88
CA PHE A 269 19.24 24.82 -34.78
C PHE A 269 18.64 25.23 -36.14
N LEU A 270 17.31 25.21 -36.26
CA LEU A 270 16.58 25.66 -37.44
C LEU A 270 16.63 27.18 -37.56
N LEU A 271 16.78 27.70 -38.78
CA LEU A 271 16.89 29.16 -39.03
C LEU A 271 15.65 29.93 -38.54
N GLN A 272 14.46 29.31 -38.61
CA GLN A 272 13.21 29.93 -38.14
C GLN A 272 13.22 30.15 -36.63
N ASP A 273 13.67 29.16 -35.86
CA ASP A 273 13.75 29.25 -34.40
C ASP A 273 14.79 30.29 -33.97
N ILE A 274 15.90 30.39 -34.72
CA ILE A 274 16.96 31.37 -34.45
C ILE A 274 16.48 32.81 -34.69
N ILE A 275 15.73 33.04 -35.77
CA ILE A 275 15.14 34.36 -36.02
C ILE A 275 14.08 34.67 -34.96
N HIS A 276 13.25 33.68 -34.59
CA HIS A 276 12.26 33.84 -33.53
C HIS A 276 12.90 34.23 -32.20
N ASP A 277 13.97 33.54 -31.79
CA ASP A 277 14.71 33.84 -30.56
C ASP A 277 15.44 35.18 -30.64
N ALA A 278 16.03 35.53 -31.79
CA ALA A 278 16.70 36.81 -31.98
C ALA A 278 15.72 38.00 -31.89
N VAL A 279 14.50 37.84 -32.41
CA VAL A 279 13.42 38.82 -32.27
C VAL A 279 12.93 38.88 -30.82
N ALA A 280 12.76 37.72 -30.16
CA ALA A 280 12.29 37.65 -28.78
C ALA A 280 13.29 38.22 -27.76
N CYS A 281 14.60 38.12 -28.01
CA CYS A 281 15.65 38.62 -27.13
C CYS A 281 16.09 40.06 -27.42
N SER A 282 15.46 40.74 -28.39
CA SER A 282 15.82 42.11 -28.79
C SER A 282 14.66 43.07 -28.57
N ARG A 283 14.96 44.27 -28.04
CA ARG A 283 13.93 45.29 -27.77
C ARG A 283 13.24 45.77 -29.04
N ARG A 284 13.99 45.88 -30.15
CA ARG A 284 13.49 46.32 -31.45
C ARG A 284 14.07 45.49 -32.59
N THR A 285 13.30 45.36 -33.67
CA THR A 285 13.76 44.72 -34.92
C THR A 285 13.85 45.76 -36.03
N VAL A 286 15.00 45.84 -36.69
CA VAL A 286 15.23 46.72 -37.84
C VAL A 286 15.47 45.84 -39.08
N LEU A 287 14.62 46.05 -40.08
CA LEU A 287 14.68 45.38 -41.37
C LEU A 287 15.31 46.32 -42.39
N LEU A 288 16.47 45.95 -42.91
CA LEU A 288 17.10 46.67 -44.02
C LEU A 288 16.54 46.14 -45.34
N LEU A 289 15.67 46.94 -45.97
CA LEU A 289 15.06 46.62 -47.25
C LEU A 289 15.78 47.39 -48.36
N THR A 290 16.53 46.67 -49.18
CA THR A 290 17.21 47.18 -50.38
C THR A 290 16.55 46.60 -51.63
N ARG A 291 16.82 47.21 -52.79
CA ARG A 291 16.16 46.89 -54.07
C ARG A 291 16.89 45.79 -54.84
#